data_AF-A0A1B6IIT5-F1
#
_entry.id   AF-A0A1B6IIT5-F1
#
_cell.length_a   1.000
_cell.length_b   1.000
_cell.length_c   1.000
_cell.angle_alpha   90.00
_cell.angle_beta   90.00
_cell.angle_gamma   90.00
#
_symmetry.space_group_name_H-M   'P 1'
#
loop_
_entity.id
_entity.type
_entity.pdbx_description
1 polymer ?
#
loop_
_entity_poly.entity_id
_entity_poly.type
_entity_poly.pdbx_seq_one_letter_code
_entity_poly.pdbx_strand_id
1 'polypeptide(L)'
;LTCLYITDQNNSHYCLIKSLSRLVRSQITRYKSKTWLCKRCLMHYGTEELLIKHKEDCSEHEAVKILTPKEGSTIQFKDFKHAMRVPFVAYADFECMLTPVASSSRDPDARSSYTKKYQ
;
A
#
# COMPACT_ATOMS: atom_id res chain seq x y z
N LEU A 1 8.35 -4.01 28.59
CA LEU A 1 7.99 -5.41 28.25
C LEU A 1 6.84 -5.38 27.24
N THR A 2 6.83 -6.23 26.21
CA THR A 2 5.74 -6.29 25.21
C THR A 2 5.05 -7.65 25.35
N CYS A 3 3.75 -7.65 25.65
CA CYS A 3 2.96 -8.86 25.84
C CYS A 3 1.87 -8.95 24.77
N LEU A 4 1.63 -10.15 24.26
CA LEU A 4 0.47 -10.47 23.43
C LEU A 4 -0.68 -10.84 24.36
N TYR A 5 -1.84 -10.22 24.18
CA TYR A 5 -3.06 -10.62 24.86
C TYR A 5 -3.88 -11.51 23.92
N ILE A 6 -4.13 -12.74 24.33
CA ILE A 6 -4.91 -13.72 23.57
C ILE A 6 -6.17 -14.01 24.37
N THR A 7 -7.34 -13.87 23.73
CA THR A 7 -8.64 -14.14 24.34
C THR A 7 -9.38 -15.19 23.56
N ASP A 8 -10.00 -16.12 24.29
CA ASP A 8 -11.03 -17.02 23.80
C ASP A 8 -12.33 -16.76 24.60
N GLN A 9 -13.42 -17.47 24.28
CA GLN A 9 -14.74 -17.26 24.90
C GLN A 9 -14.70 -17.34 26.43
N ASN A 10 -13.86 -18.21 27.00
CA ASN A 10 -13.80 -18.45 28.45
C ASN A 10 -12.44 -18.14 29.11
N ASN A 11 -11.38 -17.89 28.33
CA ASN A 11 -10.02 -17.76 28.87
C ASN A 11 -9.27 -16.59 28.23
N SER A 12 -8.42 -15.94 29.01
CA SER A 12 -7.48 -14.96 28.51
C SER A 12 -6.08 -15.16 29.08
N HIS A 13 -5.08 -15.00 28.22
CA HIS A 13 -3.69 -15.24 28.56
C HIS A 13 -2.80 -14.12 28.01
N TYR A 14 -1.78 -13.74 28.79
CA TYR A 14 -0.70 -12.89 28.34
C TYR A 14 0.51 -13.74 27.97
N CYS A 15 1.01 -13.59 26.74
CA CYS A 15 2.22 -14.25 26.28
C CYS A 15 3.33 -13.22 26.09
N LEU A 16 4.51 -13.49 26.65
CA LEU A 16 5.67 -12.61 26.48
C LEU A 16 6.18 -12.70 25.03
N ILE A 17 6.27 -11.54 24.36
CA ILE A 17 6.87 -11.45 23.02
C ILE A 17 8.33 -11.06 23.17
N LYS A 18 9.24 -12.00 22.90
CA LYS A 18 10.70 -11.73 22.89
C LYS A 18 11.12 -10.82 21.73
N SER A 19 10.47 -10.94 20.58
CA SER A 19 10.75 -10.13 19.40
C SER A 19 9.52 -9.97 18.53
N LEU A 20 8.97 -8.75 18.49
CA LEU A 20 7.81 -8.43 17.68
C LEU A 20 8.10 -8.59 16.18
N SER A 21 9.28 -8.13 15.72
CA SER A 21 9.72 -8.32 14.34
C SER A 21 9.70 -9.80 13.92
N ARG A 22 10.15 -10.71 14.78
CA ARG A 22 10.13 -12.15 14.46
C ARG A 22 8.71 -12.71 14.38
N LEU A 23 7.80 -12.23 15.24
CA LEU A 23 6.41 -12.68 15.28
C LEU A 23 5.65 -12.31 14.00
N VAL A 24 5.81 -11.08 13.51
CA VAL A 24 5.02 -10.58 12.37
C VAL A 24 5.71 -10.76 11.01
N ARG A 25 7.02 -11.08 10.99
CA ARG A 25 7.80 -11.14 9.74
C ARG A 25 7.17 -12.06 8.69
N SER A 26 6.69 -13.25 9.06
CA SER A 26 6.10 -14.19 8.11
C SER A 26 4.81 -13.68 7.46
N GLN A 27 4.12 -12.75 8.10
CA GLN A 27 2.91 -12.11 7.59
C GLN A 27 3.24 -10.97 6.63
N ILE A 28 4.45 -10.39 6.75
CA ILE A 28 4.91 -9.25 5.95
C ILE A 28 5.67 -9.72 4.70
N THR A 29 6.58 -10.69 4.85
CA THR A 29 7.49 -11.08 3.77
C THR A 29 7.87 -12.55 3.80
N ARG A 30 8.10 -13.11 2.61
CA ARG A 30 8.63 -14.47 2.41
C ARG A 30 10.15 -14.53 2.60
N TYR A 31 10.84 -13.39 2.54
CA TYR A 31 12.30 -13.32 2.65
C TYR A 31 12.81 -13.57 4.07
N LYS A 32 13.98 -14.19 4.19
CA LYS A 32 14.63 -14.55 5.47
C LYS A 32 15.41 -13.43 6.16
N SER A 33 15.43 -12.23 5.58
CA SER A 33 16.11 -11.08 6.15
C SER A 33 15.42 -10.56 7.42
N LYS A 34 16.21 -9.93 8.28
CA LYS A 34 15.71 -9.22 9.47
C LYS A 34 14.87 -8.02 9.01
N THR A 35 13.67 -7.89 9.58
CA THR A 35 12.79 -6.74 9.32
C THR A 35 12.80 -5.82 10.55
N TRP A 36 12.88 -4.52 10.29
CA TRP A 36 12.88 -3.50 11.33
C TRP A 36 11.48 -2.95 11.48
N LEU A 37 10.92 -2.98 12.69
CA LEU A 37 9.51 -2.65 12.92
C LEU A 37 9.41 -1.51 13.94
N CYS A 38 8.62 -0.49 13.61
CA CYS A 38 8.23 0.54 14.56
C CYS A 38 7.16 -0.01 15.52
N LYS A 39 7.43 0.03 16.83
CA LYS A 39 6.48 -0.49 17.85
C LYS A 39 5.27 0.42 18.06
N ARG A 40 5.30 1.67 17.57
CA ARG A 40 4.23 2.65 17.72
C ARG A 40 3.18 2.50 16.61
N CYS A 41 3.61 2.55 15.34
CA CYS A 41 2.73 2.53 14.17
C CYS A 41 2.69 1.18 13.45
N LEU A 42 3.51 0.19 13.87
CA LEU A 42 3.63 -1.13 13.24
C LEU A 42 4.11 -1.13 11.79
N MET A 43 4.66 -0.02 11.29
CA MET A 43 5.31 0.06 9.99
C MET A 43 6.66 -0.67 9.99
N HIS A 44 7.03 -1.25 8.85
CA HIS A 44 8.22 -2.06 8.69
C HIS A 44 9.21 -1.48 7.67
N TYR A 45 10.49 -1.74 7.88
CA TYR A 45 11.61 -1.20 7.11
C TYR A 45 12.66 -2.27 6.84
N GLY A 46 13.37 -2.12 5.71
CA GLY A 46 14.43 -3.04 5.30
C GLY A 46 15.74 -2.87 6.08
N THR A 47 16.03 -1.67 6.57
CA THR A 47 17.26 -1.35 7.30
C THR A 47 16.99 -0.61 8.62
N GLU A 48 17.98 -0.57 9.50
CA GLU A 48 17.85 0.09 10.82
C GLU A 48 17.81 1.62 10.67
N GLU A 49 18.57 2.16 9.74
CA GLU A 49 18.67 3.60 9.47
C GLU A 49 17.31 4.17 9.03
N LEU A 50 16.58 3.43 8.20
CA LEU A 50 15.22 3.79 7.80
C LEU A 50 14.25 3.80 8.98
N LEU A 51 14.39 2.85 9.92
CA LEU A 51 13.59 2.84 11.13
C LEU A 51 13.94 4.02 12.05
N ILE A 52 15.22 4.37 12.17
CA ILE A 52 15.67 5.52 12.98
C ILE A 52 15.09 6.81 12.41
N LYS A 53 15.27 7.05 11.11
CA LYS A 53 14.70 8.21 10.42
C LYS A 53 13.18 8.28 10.61
N HIS A 54 12.49 7.16 10.41
CA HIS A 54 11.05 7.12 10.66
C HIS A 54 10.66 7.44 12.11
N LYS A 55 11.46 7.02 13.10
CA LYS A 55 11.13 7.29 14.51
C LYS A 55 11.16 8.78 14.84
N GLU A 56 12.01 9.56 14.18
CA GLU A 56 12.03 11.03 14.31
C GLU A 56 10.63 11.57 13.96
N ASP A 57 10.17 11.33 12.73
CA ASP A 57 8.86 11.77 12.25
C ASP A 57 7.68 11.15 13.04
N CYS A 58 7.76 9.85 13.35
CA CYS A 58 6.70 9.11 14.02
C CYS A 58 6.54 9.51 15.50
N SER A 59 7.58 10.10 16.09
CA SER A 59 7.51 10.58 17.47
C SER A 59 6.73 11.89 17.58
N GLU A 60 6.82 12.75 16.57
CA GLU A 60 6.22 14.08 16.51
C GLU A 60 4.71 14.06 16.24
N HIS A 61 4.21 12.96 15.65
CA HIS A 61 2.82 12.81 15.26
C HIS A 61 2.11 11.78 16.14
N GLU A 62 0.82 12.02 16.39
CA GLU A 62 -0.06 11.05 17.05
C GLU A 62 -0.10 9.73 16.27
N ALA A 63 -0.31 8.62 16.99
CA ALA A 63 -0.34 7.30 16.39
C ALA A 63 -1.51 7.18 15.39
N VAL A 64 -1.20 7.28 14.09
CA VAL A 64 -2.22 7.20 13.04
C VAL A 64 -2.68 5.75 12.87
N LYS A 65 -3.93 5.47 13.20
CA LYS A 65 -4.60 4.22 12.86
C LYS A 65 -5.16 4.32 11.45
N ILE A 66 -4.56 3.59 10.50
CA ILE A 66 -5.12 3.47 9.14
C ILE A 66 -6.41 2.64 9.24
N LEU A 67 -7.56 3.30 9.12
CA LEU A 67 -8.84 2.64 8.98
C LEU A 67 -9.11 2.41 7.51
N THR A 68 -9.02 1.15 7.08
CA THR A 68 -9.49 0.78 5.75
C THR A 68 -11.03 0.74 5.75
N PRO A 69 -11.67 1.12 4.62
CA PRO A 69 -13.10 0.94 4.47
C PRO A 69 -13.47 -0.54 4.59
N LYS A 70 -14.70 -0.82 5.00
CA LYS A 70 -15.22 -2.20 4.98
C LYS A 70 -15.25 -2.71 3.53
N GLU A 71 -15.08 -4.02 3.37
CA GLU A 71 -15.19 -4.67 2.06
C GLU A 71 -16.57 -4.36 1.43
N GLY A 72 -16.57 -3.96 0.16
CA GLY A 72 -17.78 -3.51 -0.55
C GLY A 72 -18.21 -2.06 -0.29
N SER A 73 -17.52 -1.32 0.57
CA SER A 73 -17.80 0.11 0.76
C SER A 73 -17.07 0.98 -0.27
N THR A 74 -17.74 2.06 -0.71
CA THR A 74 -17.18 3.02 -1.66
C THR A 74 -16.77 4.29 -0.91
N ILE A 75 -15.53 4.74 -1.07
CA ILE A 75 -15.07 6.03 -0.55
C ILE A 75 -15.35 7.09 -1.62
N GLN A 76 -15.93 8.22 -1.23
CA GLN A 76 -16.09 9.38 -2.09
C GLN A 76 -15.37 10.59 -1.50
N PHE A 77 -14.64 11.32 -2.34
CA PHE A 77 -13.99 12.56 -1.94
C PHE A 77 -15.07 13.65 -1.80
N LYS A 78 -15.22 14.21 -0.60
CA LYS A 78 -16.25 15.23 -0.32
C LYS A 78 -15.70 16.66 -0.37
N ASP A 79 -14.47 16.84 0.09
CA ASP A 79 -13.89 18.16 0.32
C ASP A 79 -12.80 18.51 -0.70
N PHE A 80 -13.20 18.68 -1.97
CA PHE A 80 -12.33 19.14 -3.07
C PHE A 80 -11.57 20.43 -2.76
N LYS A 81 -12.14 21.30 -1.92
CA LYS A 81 -11.50 22.53 -1.43
C LYS A 81 -10.24 22.32 -0.57
N HIS A 82 -10.10 21.15 0.07
CA HIS A 82 -8.94 20.77 0.87
C HIS A 82 -7.96 19.88 0.09
N ALA A 83 -8.20 19.66 -1.20
CA ALA A 83 -7.22 18.97 -2.04
C ALA A 83 -5.96 19.83 -2.11
N MET A 84 -4.80 19.24 -1.80
CA MET A 84 -3.52 19.91 -2.01
C MET A 84 -3.36 20.18 -3.50
N ARG A 85 -3.04 21.43 -3.86
CA ARG A 85 -2.72 21.79 -5.24
C ARG A 85 -1.48 21.01 -5.65
N VAL A 86 -1.64 20.05 -6.56
CA VAL A 86 -0.52 19.24 -7.04
C VAL A 86 0.51 20.20 -7.66
N PRO A 87 1.78 20.21 -7.19
CA PRO A 87 2.75 21.22 -7.59
C PRO A 87 3.11 21.16 -9.08
N PHE A 88 2.87 20.04 -9.73
CA PHE A 88 2.99 19.85 -11.17
C PHE A 88 1.99 18.80 -11.64
N VAL A 89 1.38 19.03 -12.80
CA VAL A 89 0.54 18.05 -13.48
C VAL A 89 1.09 17.88 -14.89
N ALA A 90 1.47 16.66 -15.23
CA ALA A 90 1.93 16.31 -16.57
C ALA A 90 0.82 15.52 -17.27
N TYR A 91 0.27 16.09 -18.35
CA TYR A 91 -0.58 15.37 -19.27
C TYR A 91 0.25 15.04 -20.50
N ALA A 92 0.43 13.75 -20.76
CA ALA A 92 1.04 13.28 -21.99
C ALA A 92 -0.06 12.70 -22.86
N ASP A 93 -0.24 13.25 -24.05
CA ASP A 93 -0.96 12.58 -25.12
C ASP A 93 0.01 11.62 -25.80
N PHE A 94 -0.36 10.34 -25.86
CA PHE A 94 0.41 9.37 -26.63
C PHE A 94 -0.22 9.31 -28.01
N GLU A 95 0.26 10.14 -28.94
CA GLU A 95 -0.07 9.97 -30.35
C GLU A 95 0.42 8.59 -30.79
N CYS A 96 -0.52 7.65 -30.94
CA CYS A 96 -0.22 6.35 -31.50
C CYS A 96 -0.50 6.37 -33.00
N MET A 97 0.44 5.87 -33.81
CA MET A 97 0.20 5.66 -35.23
C MET A 97 -0.91 4.62 -35.40
N LEU A 98 -2.09 5.08 -35.79
CA LEU A 98 -3.21 4.22 -36.15
C LEU A 98 -2.90 3.50 -37.46
N THR A 99 -3.14 2.19 -37.49
CA THR A 99 -3.11 1.45 -38.76
C THR A 99 -4.41 1.71 -39.53
N PRO A 100 -4.36 1.91 -40.86
CA PRO A 100 -5.57 2.05 -41.67
C PRO A 100 -6.45 0.82 -41.49
N VAL A 101 -7.69 1.03 -41.06
CA VAL A 101 -8.68 -0.04 -40.92
C VAL A 101 -9.47 -0.11 -42.22
N ALA A 102 -9.49 -1.29 -42.86
CA ALA A 102 -10.15 -1.49 -44.15
C ALA A 102 -11.69 -1.41 -44.09
N SER A 103 -12.28 -1.46 -42.89
CA SER A 103 -13.73 -1.37 -42.69
C SER A 103 -14.06 -0.56 -41.44
N SER A 104 -15.16 0.19 -41.48
CA SER A 104 -15.68 0.97 -40.34
C SER A 104 -16.41 0.09 -39.29
N SER A 105 -16.60 -1.21 -39.60
CA SER A 105 -17.18 -2.19 -38.70
C SER A 105 -16.15 -2.71 -37.69
N ARG A 106 -16.47 -2.56 -36.40
CA ARG A 106 -15.68 -3.15 -35.32
C ARG A 106 -15.89 -4.65 -35.32
N ASP A 107 -14.89 -5.43 -35.70
CA ASP A 107 -14.91 -6.89 -35.56
C ASP A 107 -14.85 -7.23 -34.05
N PRO A 108 -15.93 -7.78 -33.46
CA PRO A 108 -15.98 -8.10 -32.04
C PRO A 108 -15.04 -9.26 -31.64
N ASP A 109 -14.56 -10.05 -32.61
CA ASP A 109 -13.65 -11.19 -32.39
C ASP A 109 -12.17 -10.84 -32.62
N ALA A 110 -11.87 -9.60 -32.99
CA ALA A 110 -10.50 -9.14 -33.17
C ALA A 110 -9.72 -9.13 -31.83
N ARG A 111 -8.91 -10.18 -31.63
CA ARG A 111 -8.00 -10.33 -30.47
C ARG A 111 -6.73 -9.48 -30.54
N SER A 112 -6.50 -8.77 -31.64
CA SER A 112 -5.30 -7.94 -31.85
C SER A 112 -5.62 -6.45 -31.77
N SER A 113 -4.77 -5.69 -31.08
CA SER A 113 -4.83 -4.23 -31.10
C SER A 113 -4.35 -3.68 -32.44
N TYR A 114 -4.98 -2.62 -32.93
CA TYR A 114 -4.57 -1.87 -34.13
C TYR A 114 -3.40 -0.91 -33.84
N THR A 115 -2.94 -0.85 -32.60
CA THR A 115 -1.81 -0.03 -32.16
C THR A 115 -0.50 -0.72 -32.52
N LYS A 116 0.33 -0.07 -33.35
CA LYS A 116 1.73 -0.50 -33.53
C LYS A 116 2.55 -0.10 -32.30
N LYS A 117 3.31 -1.07 -31.77
CA LYS A 117 4.28 -0.80 -30.70
C LYS A 117 5.39 0.07 -31.27
N TYR A 118 5.65 1.22 -30.66
CA TYR A 118 6.80 2.06 -31.00
C TYR A 118 8.04 1.48 -30.31
N GLN A 119 9.04 1.07 -31.09
CA GLN A 119 10.40 0.83 -30.63
C GLN A 119 11.39 1.09 -31.78
#